data_AF-A0A6F9ZZL9-F1
#
_entry.id   AF-A0A6F9ZZL9-F1
#
_cell.length_a   1.000
_cell.length_b   1.000
_cell.length_c   1.000
_cell.angle_alpha   90.00
_cell.angle_beta   90.00
_cell.angle_gamma   90.00
#
_symmetry.space_group_name_H-M   'P 1'
#
loop_
_entity.id
_entity.type
_entity.pdbx_description
1 polymer ?
#
loop_
_entity_poly.entity_id
_entity_poly.type
_entity_poly.pdbx_seq_one_letter_code
_entity_poly.pdbx_strand_id
1 'polypeptide(L)'
;MKPLEQKILKHLRDRGWDKLRPADVAKSIMIEGAELLELFQWENLPLDEVKKDKAKIEEIKKELADVLIYSLEMSVLLGLDTEKIIRKKLALAQKKYPARLMKNNGGKEPGTESVYWKKKSASEERSMKGVFTFISDKYRKTRGGHSRWLLLLCEKCHKPFAVYQKDGPGSLKRMYLDRIAAPEALKDLQKRSFKQLKNLTCPSCEFLLGVPIIYPDEKRPAFRLFQGAVEKKVIKGQDLGRVQL
;
A
#
# COMPACT_ATOMS: atom_id res chain seq x y z
N MET A 1 21.66 -22.98 -3.16
CA MET A 1 20.78 -22.92 -4.36
C MET A 1 21.54 -22.81 -5.69
N LYS A 2 22.79 -22.33 -5.69
CA LYS A 2 23.60 -22.09 -6.91
C LYS A 2 23.64 -23.20 -7.97
N PRO A 3 23.77 -24.49 -7.64
CA PRO A 3 23.79 -25.55 -8.68
C PRO A 3 22.49 -25.62 -9.49
N LEU A 4 21.34 -25.38 -8.85
CA LEU A 4 20.04 -25.38 -9.52
C LEU A 4 19.86 -24.13 -10.38
N GLU A 5 20.26 -22.96 -9.88
CA GLU A 5 20.25 -21.69 -10.63
C GLU A 5 21.12 -21.78 -11.89
N GLN A 6 22.29 -22.43 -11.81
CA GLN A 6 23.14 -22.69 -12.97
C GLN A 6 22.49 -23.62 -14.00
N LYS A 7 21.79 -24.67 -13.53
CA LYS A 7 21.04 -25.57 -14.42
C LYS A 7 19.91 -24.83 -15.14
N ILE A 8 19.20 -23.95 -14.45
CA ILE A 8 18.16 -23.09 -15.04
C ILE A 8 18.75 -22.10 -16.04
N LEU A 9 19.86 -21.44 -15.70
CA LEU A 9 20.54 -20.53 -16.62
C LEU A 9 20.97 -21.26 -17.90
N LYS A 10 21.49 -22.49 -17.77
CA LYS A 10 21.81 -23.32 -18.93
C LYS A 10 20.56 -23.64 -19.75
N HIS A 11 19.48 -24.07 -19.10
CA HIS A 11 18.20 -24.38 -19.76
C HIS A 11 17.68 -23.19 -20.60
N LEU A 12 17.74 -21.98 -20.03
CA LEU A 12 17.34 -20.74 -20.70
C LEU A 12 18.24 -20.44 -21.90
N ARG A 13 19.56 -20.51 -21.72
CA ARG A 13 20.54 -20.24 -22.79
C ARG A 13 20.43 -21.23 -23.95
N ASP A 14 20.25 -22.51 -23.64
CA ASP A 14 20.08 -23.57 -24.65
C ASP A 14 18.87 -23.30 -25.57
N ARG A 15 17.93 -22.45 -25.14
CA ARG A 15 16.70 -22.08 -25.88
C ARG A 15 16.66 -20.62 -26.33
N GLY A 16 17.70 -19.84 -26.04
CA GLY A 16 17.73 -18.39 -26.31
C GLY A 16 16.73 -17.58 -25.47
N TRP A 17 16.32 -18.11 -24.31
CA TRP A 17 15.38 -17.49 -23.38
C TRP A 17 16.05 -16.67 -22.28
N ASP A 18 17.38 -16.52 -22.33
CA ASP A 18 18.16 -15.71 -21.39
C ASP A 18 17.94 -14.18 -21.54
N LYS A 19 17.01 -13.77 -22.42
CA LYS A 19 16.63 -12.38 -22.71
C LYS A 19 15.13 -12.11 -22.51
N LEU A 20 14.40 -13.02 -21.87
CA LEU A 20 12.99 -12.81 -21.55
C LEU A 20 12.80 -11.55 -20.70
N ARG A 21 11.75 -10.78 -20.97
CA ARG A 21 11.43 -9.58 -20.18
C ARG A 21 10.88 -10.04 -18.82
N PRO A 22 11.22 -9.35 -17.71
CA PRO A 22 10.68 -9.70 -16.39
C PRO A 22 9.14 -9.74 -16.35
N ALA A 23 8.47 -8.85 -17.09
CA ALA A 23 7.02 -8.84 -17.18
C ALA A 23 6.43 -10.13 -17.79
N ASP A 24 7.16 -10.82 -18.67
CA ASP A 24 6.69 -12.06 -19.28
C ASP A 24 6.86 -13.24 -18.32
N VAL A 25 8.01 -13.31 -17.63
CA VAL A 25 8.24 -14.32 -16.58
C VAL A 25 7.24 -14.15 -15.44
N ALA A 26 6.90 -12.91 -15.06
CA ALA A 26 5.87 -12.65 -14.07
C ALA A 26 4.49 -13.16 -14.48
N LYS A 27 4.14 -13.10 -15.78
CA LYS A 27 2.89 -13.68 -16.29
C LYS A 27 2.93 -15.20 -16.17
N SER A 28 4.03 -15.85 -16.56
CA SER A 28 4.19 -17.30 -16.41
C SER A 28 4.00 -17.74 -14.96
N ILE A 29 4.63 -17.06 -13.99
CA ILE A 29 4.42 -17.34 -12.56
C ILE A 29 2.93 -17.29 -12.18
N MET A 30 2.19 -16.31 -12.70
CA MET A 30 0.77 -16.18 -12.41
C MET A 30 -0.10 -17.24 -13.10
N ILE A 31 0.27 -17.65 -14.30
CA ILE A 31 -0.41 -18.71 -15.05
C ILE A 31 -0.25 -20.04 -14.32
N GLU A 32 0.98 -20.46 -14.03
CA GLU A 32 1.22 -21.71 -13.29
C GLU A 32 0.66 -21.66 -11.86
N GLY A 33 0.65 -20.46 -11.26
CA GLY A 33 0.00 -20.25 -9.96
C GLY A 33 -1.51 -20.44 -10.02
N ALA A 34 -2.14 -20.18 -11.16
CA ALA A 34 -3.56 -20.46 -11.39
C ALA A 34 -3.80 -21.95 -11.67
N GLU A 35 -2.91 -22.63 -12.40
CA GLU A 35 -2.99 -24.10 -12.60
C GLU A 35 -2.87 -24.84 -11.27
N LEU A 36 -1.93 -24.43 -10.40
CA LEU A 36 -1.82 -24.97 -9.04
C LEU A 36 -3.09 -24.72 -8.20
N LEU A 37 -3.73 -23.56 -8.38
CA LEU A 37 -4.98 -23.23 -7.69
C LEU A 37 -6.16 -24.09 -8.17
N GLU A 38 -6.19 -24.43 -9.46
CA GLU A 38 -7.25 -25.23 -10.08
C GLU A 38 -7.41 -26.60 -9.42
N LEU A 39 -6.30 -27.20 -8.96
CA LEU A 39 -6.30 -28.45 -8.19
C LEU A 39 -7.15 -28.40 -6.91
N PHE A 40 -7.49 -27.21 -6.42
CA PHE A 40 -8.29 -26.99 -5.22
C PHE A 40 -9.62 -26.25 -5.50
N GLN A 41 -10.01 -26.11 -6.77
CA GLN A 41 -11.19 -25.32 -7.16
C GLN A 41 -12.49 -25.85 -6.54
N TRP A 42 -12.63 -27.18 -6.43
CA TRP A 42 -13.88 -27.84 -6.02
C TRP A 42 -13.82 -28.49 -4.64
N GLU A 43 -12.66 -28.46 -3.98
CA GLU A 43 -12.47 -29.13 -2.69
C GLU A 43 -11.44 -28.40 -1.82
N ASN A 44 -11.63 -28.50 -0.50
CA ASN A 44 -10.75 -27.92 0.51
C ASN A 44 -10.44 -28.99 1.57
N LEU A 45 -9.59 -29.96 1.19
CA LEU A 45 -9.24 -31.09 2.04
C LEU A 45 -8.23 -30.68 3.14
N PRO A 46 -8.33 -31.25 4.36
CA PRO A 46 -7.30 -31.12 5.37
C PRO A 46 -5.94 -31.62 4.89
N LEU A 47 -4.85 -31.03 5.41
CA LEU A 47 -3.48 -31.37 5.01
C LEU A 47 -3.17 -32.87 5.08
N ASP A 48 -3.65 -33.56 6.12
CA ASP A 48 -3.38 -34.97 6.32
C ASP A 48 -4.16 -35.89 5.36
N GLU A 49 -5.26 -35.40 4.79
CA GLU A 49 -5.99 -36.10 3.72
C GLU A 49 -5.28 -35.92 2.39
N VAL A 50 -4.89 -34.68 2.05
CA VAL A 50 -4.11 -34.39 0.83
C VAL A 50 -2.81 -35.21 0.80
N LYS A 51 -2.12 -35.34 1.94
CA LYS A 51 -0.88 -36.15 2.03
C LYS A 51 -1.08 -37.64 1.77
N LYS A 52 -2.29 -38.18 1.97
CA LYS A 52 -2.61 -39.60 1.74
C LYS A 52 -2.98 -39.88 0.29
N ASP A 53 -3.48 -38.87 -0.42
CA ASP A 53 -3.79 -38.96 -1.83
C ASP A 53 -2.52 -38.82 -2.68
N LYS A 54 -2.02 -39.96 -3.16
CA LYS A 54 -0.81 -40.00 -3.98
C LYS A 54 -1.01 -39.35 -5.35
N ALA A 55 -2.19 -39.48 -5.95
CA ALA A 55 -2.45 -38.94 -7.29
C ALA A 55 -2.46 -37.42 -7.23
N LYS A 56 -3.21 -36.86 -6.27
CA LYS A 56 -3.26 -35.42 -6.03
C LYS A 56 -1.89 -34.84 -5.67
N ILE A 57 -1.06 -35.56 -4.91
CA ILE A 57 0.30 -35.12 -4.61
C ILE A 57 1.18 -35.03 -5.86
N GLU A 58 1.04 -35.94 -6.82
CA GLU A 58 1.79 -35.86 -8.09
C GLU A 58 1.32 -34.66 -8.93
N GLU A 59 0.02 -34.37 -8.99
CA GLU A 59 -0.50 -33.18 -9.65
C GLU A 59 0.02 -31.89 -8.98
N ILE A 60 -0.04 -31.80 -7.65
CA ILE A 60 0.49 -30.66 -6.89
C ILE A 60 1.98 -30.48 -7.16
N LYS A 61 2.76 -31.56 -7.21
CA LYS A 61 4.20 -31.48 -7.48
C LYS A 61 4.49 -30.89 -8.85
N LYS A 62 3.70 -31.24 -9.87
CA LYS A 62 3.84 -30.71 -11.23
C LYS A 62 3.66 -29.20 -11.23
N GLU A 63 2.49 -28.72 -10.83
CA GLU A 63 2.19 -27.28 -10.90
C GLU A 63 3.02 -26.44 -9.93
N LEU A 64 3.34 -26.98 -8.73
CA LEU A 64 4.24 -26.32 -7.80
C LEU A 64 5.66 -26.22 -8.35
N ALA A 65 6.14 -27.24 -9.07
CA ALA A 65 7.46 -27.20 -9.69
C ALA A 65 7.52 -26.08 -10.75
N ASP A 66 6.48 -25.94 -11.57
CA ASP A 66 6.44 -24.90 -12.60
C ASP A 66 6.44 -23.48 -12.00
N VAL A 67 5.65 -23.23 -10.95
CA VAL A 67 5.70 -21.96 -10.19
C VAL A 67 7.11 -21.67 -9.64
N LEU A 68 7.77 -22.68 -9.09
CA LEU A 68 9.11 -22.55 -8.52
C LEU A 68 10.17 -22.31 -9.60
N ILE A 69 10.07 -22.99 -10.75
CA ILE A 69 10.98 -22.82 -11.88
C ILE A 69 10.92 -21.39 -12.39
N TYR A 70 9.74 -20.87 -12.74
CA TYR A 70 9.64 -19.49 -13.23
C TYR A 70 10.06 -18.44 -12.17
N SER A 71 9.82 -18.72 -10.89
CA SER A 71 10.31 -17.85 -9.79
C SER A 71 11.84 -17.81 -9.71
N LEU A 72 12.50 -18.95 -9.96
CA LEU A 72 13.95 -19.04 -10.02
C LEU A 72 14.50 -18.43 -11.32
N GLU A 73 13.85 -18.63 -12.46
CA GLU A 73 14.20 -17.98 -13.72
C GLU A 73 14.21 -16.46 -13.59
N MET A 74 13.17 -15.88 -12.97
CA MET A 74 13.12 -14.45 -12.66
C MET A 74 14.36 -14.00 -11.87
N SER A 75 14.73 -14.77 -10.84
CA SER A 75 15.88 -14.45 -9.99
C SER A 75 17.18 -14.53 -10.78
N VAL A 76 17.36 -15.57 -11.61
CA VAL A 76 18.52 -15.77 -12.46
C VAL A 76 18.66 -14.66 -13.50
N LEU A 77 17.59 -14.33 -14.24
CA LEU A 77 17.58 -13.29 -15.27
C LEU A 77 17.88 -11.89 -14.70
N LEU A 78 17.45 -11.63 -13.47
CA LEU A 78 17.70 -10.37 -12.77
C LEU A 78 19.03 -10.35 -11.98
N GLY A 79 19.80 -11.45 -11.98
CA GLY A 79 21.05 -11.56 -11.23
C GLY A 79 20.86 -11.49 -9.70
N LEU A 80 19.71 -11.94 -9.19
CA LEU A 80 19.39 -11.97 -7.78
C LEU A 80 19.93 -13.23 -7.11
N ASP A 81 20.44 -13.09 -5.88
CA ASP A 81 20.75 -14.24 -5.02
C ASP A 81 19.46 -14.73 -4.36
N THR A 82 18.89 -15.81 -4.89
CA THR A 82 17.60 -16.37 -4.44
C THR A 82 17.62 -16.71 -2.95
N GLU A 83 18.71 -17.31 -2.48
CA GLU A 83 18.84 -17.73 -1.09
C GLU A 83 18.85 -16.52 -0.16
N LYS A 84 19.59 -15.47 -0.52
CA LYS A 84 19.65 -14.23 0.24
C LYS A 84 18.31 -13.51 0.31
N ILE A 85 17.56 -13.43 -0.81
CA ILE A 85 16.24 -12.78 -0.81
C ILE A 85 15.24 -13.54 0.06
N ILE A 86 15.25 -14.88 0.01
CA ILE A 86 14.37 -15.74 0.81
C ILE A 86 14.71 -15.58 2.30
N ARG A 87 15.99 -15.72 2.69
CA ARG A 87 16.42 -15.57 4.09
C ARG A 87 16.04 -14.22 4.68
N LYS A 88 16.25 -13.15 3.91
CA LYS A 88 15.86 -11.79 4.31
C LYS A 88 14.34 -11.70 4.51
N LYS A 89 13.54 -12.25 3.58
CA LYS A 89 12.09 -12.22 3.67
C LYS A 89 11.57 -13.07 4.84
N LEU A 90 12.15 -14.24 5.10
CA LEU A 90 11.81 -15.09 6.25
C LEU A 90 12.10 -14.39 7.57
N ALA A 91 13.26 -13.74 7.73
CA ALA A 91 13.58 -12.98 8.94
C ALA A 91 12.58 -11.83 9.18
N LEU A 92 12.15 -11.15 8.11
CA LEU A 92 11.09 -10.14 8.20
C LEU A 92 9.74 -10.76 8.55
N ALA A 93 9.40 -11.93 7.98
CA ALA A 93 8.17 -12.65 8.27
C ALA A 93 8.12 -13.13 9.72
N GLN A 94 9.22 -13.63 10.29
CA GLN A 94 9.33 -14.03 11.70
C GLN A 94 9.13 -12.84 12.65
N LYS A 95 9.68 -11.68 12.32
CA LYS A 95 9.45 -10.44 13.07
C LYS A 95 8.00 -9.96 12.96
N LYS A 96 7.40 -10.08 11.77
CA LYS A 96 6.01 -9.69 11.46
C LYS A 96 4.99 -10.63 12.13
N TYR A 97 5.29 -11.92 12.17
CA TYR A 97 4.44 -12.99 12.68
C TYR A 97 5.20 -13.84 13.72
N PRO A 98 5.41 -13.34 14.96
CA PRO A 98 6.15 -14.08 15.98
C PRO A 98 5.45 -15.38 16.35
N ALA A 99 6.18 -16.50 16.36
CA ALA A 99 5.62 -17.85 16.58
C ALA A 99 4.78 -17.96 17.87
N ARG A 100 5.21 -17.31 18.96
CA ARG A 100 4.46 -17.29 20.24
C ARG A 100 3.03 -16.73 20.14
N LEU A 101 2.77 -15.92 19.12
CA LEU A 101 1.48 -15.27 18.88
C LEU A 101 0.68 -15.99 17.79
N MET A 102 1.30 -16.97 17.11
CA MET A 102 0.71 -17.73 16.00
C MET A 102 0.42 -19.18 16.37
N LYS A 103 1.02 -19.70 17.45
CA LYS A 103 0.64 -20.98 18.05
C LYS A 103 -0.75 -20.83 18.67
N ASN A 104 -1.70 -21.62 18.19
CA ASN A 104 -3.07 -21.69 18.69
C ASN A 104 -3.12 -22.02 20.17
N ASN A 105 -3.97 -21.31 20.92
CA ASN A 105 -4.34 -21.64 22.30
C ASN A 105 -5.71 -22.33 22.40
N GLY A 106 -6.23 -22.97 21.33
CA GLY A 106 -7.50 -23.70 21.45
C GLY A 106 -8.21 -24.09 20.16
N GLY A 107 -7.60 -24.97 19.35
CA GLY A 107 -8.34 -25.80 18.37
C GLY A 107 -9.04 -25.13 17.19
N LYS A 108 -8.90 -23.81 16.96
CA LYS A 108 -9.48 -23.12 15.78
C LYS A 108 -8.51 -23.12 14.61
N GLU A 109 -8.98 -23.05 13.37
CA GLU A 109 -8.10 -23.00 12.19
C GLU A 109 -7.09 -21.83 12.28
N PRO A 110 -5.80 -22.06 11.97
CA PRO A 110 -4.79 -21.00 11.94
C PRO A 110 -5.23 -19.83 11.04
N GLY A 111 -5.33 -18.62 11.59
CA GLY A 111 -5.74 -17.42 10.84
C GLY A 111 -7.19 -16.97 11.05
N THR A 112 -7.99 -17.70 11.84
CA THR A 112 -9.38 -17.33 12.19
C THR A 112 -9.49 -16.42 13.43
N GLU A 113 -8.44 -16.31 14.26
CA GLU A 113 -8.46 -15.38 15.40
C GLU A 113 -8.29 -13.91 14.97
N SER A 114 -9.11 -13.01 15.53
CA SER A 114 -9.08 -11.55 15.25
C SER A 114 -7.71 -10.88 15.43
N VAL A 115 -6.79 -11.52 16.15
CA VAL A 115 -5.41 -11.05 16.38
C VAL A 115 -4.56 -11.14 15.10
N TYR A 116 -4.78 -12.16 14.26
CA TYR A 116 -4.11 -12.31 12.95
C TYR A 116 -4.50 -11.16 12.02
N TRP A 117 -5.79 -10.86 11.90
CA TRP A 117 -6.29 -9.72 11.12
C TRP A 117 -5.80 -8.38 11.68
N LYS A 118 -5.78 -8.18 13.01
CA LYS A 118 -5.25 -6.96 13.65
C LYS A 118 -3.76 -6.72 13.38
N LYS A 119 -2.93 -7.78 13.31
CA LYS A 119 -1.48 -7.65 13.02
C LYS A 119 -1.16 -7.64 11.53
N LYS A 120 -1.90 -8.40 10.72
CA LYS A 120 -1.80 -8.35 9.25
C LYS A 120 -2.16 -6.96 8.74
N SER A 121 -3.27 -6.38 9.22
CA SER A 121 -3.61 -4.97 8.95
C SER A 121 -2.56 -3.99 9.49
N ALA A 122 -2.05 -4.15 10.72
CA ALA A 122 -0.99 -3.27 11.26
C ALA A 122 0.36 -3.36 10.52
N SER A 123 0.65 -4.47 9.86
CA SER A 123 1.91 -4.71 9.15
C SER A 123 1.83 -4.51 7.63
N GLU A 124 0.69 -4.78 7.00
CA GLU A 124 0.38 -4.30 5.65
C GLU A 124 0.26 -2.77 5.65
N GLU A 125 -0.32 -2.18 6.70
CA GLU A 125 -0.18 -0.74 6.98
C GLU A 125 1.31 -0.35 7.02
N ARG A 126 2.19 -1.12 7.67
CA ARG A 126 3.63 -0.79 7.81
C ARG A 126 4.42 -0.89 6.50
N SER A 127 3.97 -1.69 5.54
CA SER A 127 4.60 -1.80 4.21
C SER A 127 4.05 -0.81 3.19
N MET A 128 2.86 -0.25 3.41
CA MET A 128 2.29 0.86 2.65
C MET A 128 2.37 2.22 3.35
N LYS A 129 3.06 2.28 4.51
CA LYS A 129 3.19 3.48 5.34
C LYS A 129 4.18 4.46 4.70
N GLY A 130 3.70 5.25 3.75
CA GLY A 130 3.78 6.69 3.96
C GLY A 130 2.86 7.00 5.15
N VAL A 131 3.39 6.96 6.38
CA VAL A 131 2.58 7.26 7.56
C VAL A 131 2.19 8.74 7.48
N PHE A 132 0.96 9.03 7.12
CA PHE A 132 0.37 10.32 7.46
C PHE A 132 0.07 10.29 8.96
N THR A 133 1.08 10.57 9.77
CA THR A 133 0.88 10.86 11.20
C THR A 133 0.24 12.23 11.33
N PHE A 134 -0.75 12.36 12.22
CA PHE A 134 -1.28 13.68 12.54
C PHE A 134 -0.17 14.58 13.06
N ILE A 135 -0.01 15.75 12.43
CA ILE A 135 0.90 16.79 12.88
C ILE A 135 0.28 17.42 14.13
N SER A 136 0.97 17.34 15.25
CA SER A 136 0.52 17.89 16.53
C SER A 136 1.37 19.12 16.87
N ASP A 137 0.73 20.28 17.00
CA ASP A 137 1.39 21.53 17.41
C ASP A 137 0.75 22.09 18.70
N LYS A 138 1.31 23.20 19.19
CA LYS A 138 0.82 23.90 20.40
C LYS A 138 -0.64 24.37 20.29
N TYR A 139 -1.16 24.52 19.07
CA TYR A 139 -2.53 24.97 18.80
C TYR A 139 -3.55 23.82 18.77
N ARG A 140 -3.10 22.55 18.83
CA ARG A 140 -4.01 21.39 18.80
C ARG A 140 -4.99 21.38 19.97
N LYS A 141 -4.52 21.68 21.19
CA LYS A 141 -5.37 21.71 22.39
C LYS A 141 -6.39 22.84 22.34
N THR A 142 -5.98 24.03 21.91
CA THR A 142 -6.88 25.20 21.78
C THR A 142 -7.92 25.02 20.68
N ARG A 143 -7.66 24.14 19.71
CA ARG A 143 -8.61 23.73 18.66
C ARG A 143 -9.49 22.54 19.04
N GLY A 144 -9.61 22.19 20.33
CA GLY A 144 -10.51 21.12 20.79
C GLY A 144 -9.89 19.71 20.80
N GLY A 145 -8.57 19.58 20.64
CA GLY A 145 -7.80 18.37 20.97
C GLY A 145 -7.90 17.18 20.00
N HIS A 146 -8.88 17.19 19.09
CA HIS A 146 -9.11 16.12 18.11
C HIS A 146 -8.74 16.55 16.68
N SER A 147 -8.16 15.62 15.94
CA SER A 147 -7.73 15.79 14.54
C SER A 147 -8.40 14.73 13.68
N ARG A 148 -8.76 15.08 12.44
CA ARG A 148 -9.35 14.15 11.46
C ARG A 148 -8.78 14.41 10.08
N TRP A 149 -8.73 13.36 9.27
CA TRP A 149 -8.40 13.46 7.85
C TRP A 149 -9.64 13.78 7.04
N LEU A 150 -9.52 14.75 6.15
CA LEU A 150 -10.53 15.12 5.18
C LEU A 150 -9.99 14.84 3.78
N LEU A 151 -10.81 14.16 2.98
CA LEU A 151 -10.71 14.21 1.53
C LEU A 151 -11.46 15.47 1.06
N LEU A 152 -10.75 16.37 0.40
CA LEU A 152 -11.31 17.58 -0.17
C LEU A 152 -11.60 17.33 -1.65
N LEU A 153 -12.84 17.58 -2.05
CA LEU A 153 -13.30 17.47 -3.42
C LEU A 153 -13.71 18.84 -3.93
N CYS A 154 -13.53 19.07 -5.22
CA CYS A 154 -14.03 20.29 -5.85
C CYS A 154 -15.55 20.22 -5.95
N GLU A 155 -16.25 21.24 -5.47
CA GLU A 155 -17.72 21.27 -5.56
C GLU A 155 -18.23 21.17 -7.01
N LYS A 156 -17.49 21.77 -7.97
CA LYS A 156 -17.92 21.85 -9.38
C LYS A 156 -17.86 20.51 -10.10
N CYS A 157 -16.85 19.67 -9.83
CA CYS A 157 -16.62 18.43 -10.59
C CYS A 157 -16.58 17.16 -9.72
N HIS A 158 -16.74 17.31 -8.41
CA HIS A 158 -16.66 16.25 -7.39
C HIS A 158 -15.39 15.41 -7.42
N LYS A 159 -14.36 15.83 -8.16
CA LYS A 159 -13.07 15.15 -8.17
C LYS A 159 -12.28 15.54 -6.92
N PRO A 160 -11.65 14.55 -6.26
CA PRO A 160 -10.79 14.83 -5.12
C PRO A 160 -9.55 15.60 -5.60
N PHE A 161 -9.08 16.55 -4.79
CA PHE A 161 -7.90 17.35 -5.14
C PHE A 161 -6.87 17.47 -4.01
N ALA A 162 -7.28 17.21 -2.76
CA ALA A 162 -6.36 17.26 -1.63
C ALA A 162 -6.80 16.36 -0.48
N VAL A 163 -5.81 15.86 0.26
CA VAL A 163 -5.98 15.25 1.56
C VAL A 163 -5.48 16.22 2.62
N TYR A 164 -6.30 16.50 3.62
CA TYR A 164 -6.06 17.57 4.58
C TYR A 164 -6.32 17.14 6.02
N GLN A 165 -5.40 17.49 6.93
CA GLN A 165 -5.63 17.34 8.37
C GLN A 165 -6.41 18.53 8.91
N LYS A 166 -7.63 18.29 9.39
CA LYS A 166 -8.40 19.28 10.14
C LYS A 166 -8.31 19.03 11.64
N ASP A 167 -7.90 20.06 12.36
CA ASP A 167 -8.00 20.13 13.81
C ASP A 167 -9.32 20.80 14.20
N GLY A 168 -10.02 20.21 15.17
CA GLY A 168 -11.20 20.81 15.80
C GLY A 168 -12.54 20.74 15.07
N PRO A 169 -13.58 21.27 15.74
CA PRO A 169 -14.94 21.32 15.20
C PRO A 169 -15.10 22.45 14.16
N GLY A 170 -16.31 22.56 13.60
CA GLY A 170 -16.71 23.66 12.70
C GLY A 170 -16.30 23.51 11.23
N SER A 171 -16.73 24.45 10.41
CA SER A 171 -16.50 24.43 8.95
C SER A 171 -15.04 24.70 8.59
N LEU A 172 -14.51 23.96 7.61
CA LEU A 172 -13.21 24.28 7.01
C LEU A 172 -13.34 25.56 6.16
N LYS A 173 -12.93 26.71 6.73
CA LYS A 173 -12.88 28.02 6.06
C LYS A 173 -11.49 28.34 5.50
N ARG A 174 -10.46 27.73 6.08
CA ARG A 174 -9.04 27.98 5.78
C ARG A 174 -8.29 26.66 5.72
N MET A 175 -7.37 26.55 4.77
CA MET A 175 -6.54 25.37 4.53
C MET A 175 -5.07 25.75 4.75
N TYR A 176 -4.50 25.38 5.90
CA TYR A 176 -3.10 25.69 6.22
C TYR A 176 -2.14 24.83 5.39
N LEU A 177 -1.09 25.44 4.83
CA LEU A 177 -0.21 24.74 3.89
C LEU A 177 0.49 23.53 4.53
N ASP A 178 0.91 23.66 5.78
CA ASP A 178 1.58 22.61 6.57
C ASP A 178 0.60 21.59 7.18
N ARG A 179 -0.66 21.57 6.74
CA ARG A 179 -1.66 20.53 7.06
C ARG A 179 -2.15 19.78 5.83
N ILE A 180 -1.65 20.14 4.65
CA ILE A 180 -1.88 19.41 3.41
C ILE A 180 -1.01 18.15 3.44
N ALA A 181 -1.65 16.99 3.37
CA ALA A 181 -0.97 15.69 3.32
C ALA A 181 -0.67 15.27 1.89
N ALA A 182 -1.60 15.48 0.96
CA ALA A 182 -1.45 15.11 -0.45
C ALA A 182 -2.29 16.03 -1.36
N PRO A 183 -1.97 16.15 -2.66
CA PRO A 183 -0.82 15.57 -3.35
C PRO A 183 0.51 16.30 -3.02
N GLU A 184 1.66 15.71 -3.37
CA GLU A 184 2.98 16.28 -3.04
C GLU A 184 3.15 17.69 -3.66
N ALA A 185 2.58 17.93 -4.84
CA ALA A 185 2.58 19.23 -5.50
C ALA A 185 1.95 20.35 -4.63
N LEU A 186 0.88 20.06 -3.88
CA LEU A 186 0.27 21.02 -2.95
C LEU A 186 1.02 21.06 -1.60
N LYS A 187 1.50 19.91 -1.13
CA LYS A 187 2.27 19.82 0.11
C LYS A 187 3.60 20.58 0.03
N ASP A 188 4.26 20.60 -1.13
CA ASP A 188 5.52 21.34 -1.33
C ASP A 188 5.34 22.87 -1.35
N LEU A 189 4.12 23.38 -1.46
CA LEU A 189 3.86 24.82 -1.38
C LEU A 189 4.27 25.42 -0.03
N GLN A 190 4.32 24.61 1.04
CA GLN A 190 4.80 25.06 2.35
C GLN A 190 6.28 25.47 2.35
N LYS A 191 7.07 25.02 1.37
CA LYS A 191 8.50 25.36 1.22
C LYS A 191 8.73 26.63 0.39
N ARG A 192 7.69 27.16 -0.25
CA ARG A 192 7.79 28.32 -1.16
C ARG A 192 7.54 29.63 -0.40
N SER A 193 8.08 30.72 -0.95
CA SER A 193 7.79 32.07 -0.46
C SER A 193 6.31 32.41 -0.67
N PHE A 194 5.68 33.05 0.32
CA PHE A 194 4.26 33.46 0.24
C PHE A 194 3.96 34.31 -1.00
N LYS A 195 4.89 35.18 -1.43
CA LYS A 195 4.73 36.04 -2.62
C LYS A 195 4.63 35.26 -3.93
N GLN A 196 5.07 34.00 -3.94
CA GLN A 196 5.05 33.12 -5.12
C GLN A 196 3.82 32.21 -5.15
N LEU A 197 2.96 32.26 -4.13
CA LEU A 197 1.76 31.44 -4.08
C LEU A 197 0.70 32.01 -5.04
N LYS A 198 0.26 31.16 -5.96
CA LYS A 198 -0.89 31.43 -6.83
C LYS A 198 -2.19 31.07 -6.11
N ASN A 199 -3.31 31.50 -6.68
CA ASN A 199 -4.63 31.07 -6.24
C ASN A 199 -4.76 29.54 -6.31
N LEU A 200 -5.52 28.97 -5.38
CA LEU A 200 -5.81 27.54 -5.36
C LEU A 200 -6.92 27.26 -6.38
N THR A 201 -6.61 26.51 -7.43
CA THR A 201 -7.57 26.07 -8.44
C THR A 201 -7.70 24.54 -8.42
N CYS A 202 -8.84 24.03 -8.87
CA CYS A 202 -9.04 22.60 -9.05
C CYS A 202 -8.16 22.08 -10.20
N PRO A 203 -7.38 21.02 -10.01
CA PRO A 203 -6.52 20.47 -11.06
C PRO A 203 -7.30 19.86 -12.24
N SER A 204 -8.57 19.51 -12.03
CA SER A 204 -9.39 18.84 -13.05
C SER A 204 -10.27 19.76 -13.89
N CYS A 205 -10.71 20.89 -13.34
CA CYS A 205 -11.67 21.78 -14.01
C CYS A 205 -11.35 23.27 -13.84
N GLU A 206 -10.18 23.58 -13.29
CA GLU A 206 -9.63 24.92 -13.08
C GLU A 206 -10.48 25.85 -12.20
N PHE A 207 -11.54 25.33 -11.59
CA PHE A 207 -12.42 26.10 -10.72
C PHE A 207 -11.64 26.70 -9.54
N LEU A 208 -11.92 27.96 -9.24
CA LEU A 208 -11.23 28.71 -8.20
C LEU A 208 -11.71 28.29 -6.80
N LEU A 209 -10.84 27.63 -6.04
CA LEU A 209 -11.15 27.06 -4.73
C LEU A 209 -10.83 28.01 -3.57
N GLY A 210 -9.80 28.85 -3.73
CA GLY A 210 -9.39 29.78 -2.70
C GLY A 210 -8.21 30.67 -3.07
N VAL A 211 -7.87 31.59 -2.16
CA VAL A 211 -6.79 32.57 -2.34
C VAL A 211 -5.77 32.47 -1.20
N PRO A 212 -4.47 32.67 -1.46
CA PRO A 212 -3.44 32.62 -0.42
C PRO A 212 -3.61 33.79 0.55
N ILE A 213 -3.51 33.51 1.84
CA ILE A 213 -3.54 34.49 2.93
C ILE A 213 -2.49 34.12 4.00
N ILE A 214 -2.04 35.11 4.77
CA ILE A 214 -1.37 34.86 6.04
C ILE A 214 -2.44 35.04 7.12
N TYR A 215 -2.70 34.00 7.91
CA TYR A 215 -3.68 34.10 8.99
C TYR A 215 -3.11 34.96 10.13
N PRO A 216 -3.73 36.09 10.50
CA PRO A 216 -3.12 37.07 11.42
C PRO A 216 -2.79 36.49 12.80
N ASP A 217 -3.73 35.76 13.42
CA ASP A 217 -3.59 35.29 14.80
C ASP A 217 -2.46 34.26 14.99
N GLU A 218 -2.08 33.54 13.93
CA GLU A 218 -1.01 32.53 13.98
C GLU A 218 0.18 32.87 13.08
N LYS A 219 0.14 34.00 12.37
CA LYS A 219 1.12 34.41 11.34
C LYS A 219 1.46 33.27 10.37
N ARG A 220 0.45 32.49 9.99
CA ARG A 220 0.63 31.20 9.29
C ARG A 220 0.04 31.22 7.89
N PRO A 221 0.79 30.80 6.84
CA PRO A 221 0.29 30.71 5.48
C PRO A 221 -0.86 29.71 5.34
N ALA A 222 -1.93 30.12 4.66
CA ALA A 222 -3.09 29.29 4.37
C ALA A 222 -3.77 29.73 3.08
N PHE A 223 -4.61 28.86 2.52
CA PHE A 223 -5.63 29.27 1.56
C PHE A 223 -6.92 29.62 2.29
N ARG A 224 -7.48 30.81 2.02
CA ARG A 224 -8.87 31.14 2.36
C ARG A 224 -9.76 30.50 1.29
N LEU A 225 -10.56 29.52 1.69
CA LEU A 225 -11.47 28.83 0.79
C LEU A 225 -12.71 29.67 0.55
N PHE A 226 -13.22 29.65 -0.68
CA PHE A 226 -14.52 30.25 -0.97
C PHE A 226 -15.65 29.38 -0.41
N GLN A 227 -16.73 30.03 0.03
CA GLN A 227 -17.90 29.32 0.54
C GLN A 227 -18.52 28.49 -0.59
N GLY A 228 -18.80 27.21 -0.32
CA GLY A 228 -19.35 26.30 -1.33
C GLY A 228 -18.37 25.88 -2.42
N ALA A 229 -17.06 26.15 -2.31
CA ALA A 229 -16.09 25.73 -3.33
C ALA A 229 -15.52 24.32 -3.11
N VAL A 230 -15.67 23.78 -1.90
CA VAL A 230 -15.02 22.53 -1.47
C VAL A 230 -15.97 21.65 -0.67
N GLU A 231 -16.18 20.44 -1.18
CA GLU A 231 -16.85 19.34 -0.50
C GLU A 231 -15.84 18.58 0.39
N LYS A 232 -16.31 18.03 1.52
CA LYS A 232 -15.45 17.41 2.54
C LYS A 232 -15.98 16.03 2.91
N LYS A 233 -15.15 15.01 2.73
CA LYS A 233 -15.45 13.65 3.20
C LYS A 233 -14.45 13.24 4.28
N VAL A 234 -14.95 12.80 5.44
CA VAL A 234 -14.08 12.28 6.50
C VAL A 234 -13.56 10.93 6.07
N ILE A 235 -12.24 10.76 6.12
CA ILE A 235 -11.57 9.51 5.76
C ILE A 235 -10.72 9.00 6.93
N LYS A 236 -10.52 7.69 7.02
CA LYS A 236 -9.64 7.11 8.04
C LYS A 236 -8.20 7.25 7.56
N GLY A 237 -7.25 7.34 8.50
CA GLY A 237 -5.81 7.42 8.16
C GLY A 237 -5.32 6.24 7.30
N GLN A 238 -6.02 5.11 7.37
CA GLN A 238 -5.76 3.89 6.60
C GLN A 238 -6.14 4.03 5.11
N ASP A 239 -7.08 4.93 4.78
CA ASP A 239 -7.62 5.09 3.43
C ASP A 239 -6.84 6.12 2.61
N LEU A 240 -5.96 6.92 3.24
CA LEU A 240 -5.23 8.02 2.61
C LEU A 240 -4.35 7.56 1.43
N GLY A 241 -3.74 6.37 1.53
CA GLY A 241 -2.90 5.81 0.46
C GLY A 241 -3.67 5.18 -0.70
N ARG A 242 -5.00 5.07 -0.60
CA ARG A 242 -5.89 4.55 -1.66
C ARG A 242 -6.61 5.67 -2.43
N VAL A 243 -6.45 6.93 -1.99
CA VAL A 243 -7.07 8.07 -2.64
C VAL A 243 -6.30 8.40 -3.93
N GLN A 244 -6.98 8.30 -5.06
CA GLN A 244 -6.48 8.84 -6.33
C GLN A 244 -6.80 10.35 -6.36
N LEU A 245 -5.76 11.19 -6.47
CA LEU A 245 -5.82 12.65 -6.53
C LEU A 245 -5.31 13.17 -7.87
#